data_AF-A0ABD3LT56-F1
#
_entry.id   AF-A0ABD3LT56-F1
#
_cell.length_a   1.000
_cell.length_b   1.000
_cell.length_c   1.000
_cell.angle_alpha   90.00
_cell.angle_beta   90.00
_cell.angle_gamma   90.00
#
_symmetry.space_group_name_H-M   'P 1'
#
loop_
_entity.id
_entity.type
_entity.pdbx_description
1 polymer ?
#
loop_
_entity_poly.entity_id
_entity_poly.type
_entity_poly.pdbx_seq_one_letter_code
_entity_poly.pdbx_strand_id
1 'polypeptide(L)'
;MTEFVSSILGILVEKLTSSAVEEIQLVCGIKDDQEKLKNTLEMIQMALADAKQRQTKEKAMRLWLLRLKNWCYDAEDTLDEFEARAL
;
A
#
# COMPACT_ATOMS: atom_id res chain seq x y z
N MET A 1 -14.59 6.41 -0.46
CA MET A 1 -13.50 5.90 0.40
C MET A 1 -12.62 4.94 -0.38
N THR A 2 -13.18 4.03 -1.19
CA THR A 2 -12.42 3.15 -2.10
C THR A 2 -11.52 3.93 -3.06
N GLU A 3 -12.02 4.99 -3.71
CA GLU A 3 -11.21 5.85 -4.60
C GLU A 3 -9.98 6.43 -3.90
N PHE A 4 -10.17 6.90 -2.66
CA PHE A 4 -9.10 7.47 -1.86
C PHE A 4 -8.04 6.42 -1.48
N VAL A 5 -8.49 5.24 -1.03
CA VAL A 5 -7.59 4.12 -0.70
C VAL A 5 -6.86 3.64 -1.95
N SER A 6 -7.54 3.56 -3.10
CA SER A 6 -6.93 3.20 -4.38
C SER A 6 -5.84 4.17 -4.80
N SER A 7 -6.04 5.48 -4.58
CA SER A 7 -5.04 6.51 -4.86
C SER A 7 -3.79 6.31 -4.01
N ILE A 8 -3.92 6.10 -2.69
CA ILE A 8 -2.76 5.90 -1.82
C ILE A 8 -2.04 4.59 -2.16
N LEU A 9 -2.78 3.50 -2.43
CA LEU A 9 -2.16 2.24 -2.86
C LEU A 9 -1.32 2.39 -4.13
N GLY A 10 -1.75 3.24 -5.07
CA GLY A 10 -0.95 3.57 -6.25
C GLY A 10 0.38 4.24 -5.89
N ILE A 11 0.34 5.21 -4.99
CA ILE A 11 1.55 5.90 -4.47
C ILE A 11 2.48 4.91 -3.76
N LEU A 12 1.93 4.01 -2.93
CA LEU A 12 2.72 2.99 -2.24
C LEU A 12 3.43 2.05 -3.21
N VAL A 13 2.75 1.62 -4.28
CA VAL A 13 3.37 0.79 -5.32
C VAL A 13 4.50 1.54 -6.01
N GLU A 14 4.29 2.82 -6.35
CA GLU A 14 5.32 3.67 -6.98
C GLU A 14 6.55 3.82 -6.08
N LYS A 15 6.36 4.20 -4.81
CA LYS A 15 7.42 4.34 -3.79
C LYS A 15 8.14 3.01 -3.54
N LEU A 16 7.41 1.90 -3.46
CA LEU A 16 8.03 0.57 -3.30
C LEU A 16 8.93 0.17 -4.46
N THR A 17 8.70 0.73 -5.66
CA THR A 17 9.53 0.52 -6.84
C THR A 17 10.55 1.64 -7.07
N SER A 18 10.72 2.54 -6.11
CA SER A 18 11.68 3.64 -6.23
C SER A 18 13.12 3.14 -6.01
N SER A 19 14.07 3.75 -6.72
CA SER A 19 15.49 3.36 -6.65
C SER A 19 16.07 3.47 -5.24
N ALA A 20 15.61 4.45 -4.46
CA ALA A 20 16.01 4.65 -3.07
C ALA A 20 15.63 3.46 -2.19
N VAL A 21 14.41 2.96 -2.36
CA VAL A 21 13.91 1.80 -1.64
C VAL A 21 14.61 0.52 -2.12
N GLU A 22 14.87 0.36 -3.42
CA GLU A 22 15.63 -0.76 -3.97
C GLU A 22 17.07 -0.86 -3.40
N GLU A 23 17.77 0.26 -3.26
CA GLU A 23 19.12 0.30 -2.71
C GLU A 23 19.16 -0.13 -1.23
N ILE A 24 18.23 0.39 -0.41
CA ILE A 24 18.11 0.02 1.00
C ILE A 24 17.77 -1.47 1.13
N GLN A 25 16.91 -2.00 0.25
CA GLN A 25 16.54 -3.41 0.25
C GLN A 25 17.70 -4.34 -0.10
N LEU A 26 18.57 -3.93 -1.02
CA LEU A 26 19.79 -4.68 -1.36
C LEU A 26 20.74 -4.77 -0.17
N VAL A 27 20.88 -3.67 0.60
CA VAL A 27 21.72 -3.64 1.81
C VAL A 27 21.11 -4.45 2.95
N CYS A 28 19.79 -4.40 3.13
CA CYS A 28 19.08 -5.05 4.23
C CYS A 28 18.64 -6.50 3.95
N GLY A 29 18.69 -6.96 2.69
CA GLY A 29 18.34 -8.34 2.32
C GLY A 29 16.83 -8.66 2.32
N ILE A 30 15.97 -7.65 2.09
CA ILE A 30 14.50 -7.76 2.23
C ILE A 30 13.75 -7.84 0.88
N LYS A 31 14.43 -8.22 -0.20
CA LYS A 31 13.87 -8.26 -1.56
C LYS A 31 12.64 -9.16 -1.70
N ASP A 32 12.64 -10.32 -1.06
CA ASP A 32 11.51 -11.25 -1.10
C ASP A 32 10.26 -10.67 -0.41
N ASP A 33 10.45 -9.81 0.58
CA ASP A 33 9.35 -9.18 1.32
C ASP A 33 8.78 -7.99 0.54
N GLN A 34 9.59 -7.28 -0.25
CA GLN A 34 9.11 -6.28 -1.21
C GLN A 34 8.19 -6.90 -2.26
N GLU A 35 8.59 -8.02 -2.86
CA GLU A 35 7.78 -8.68 -3.89
C GLU A 35 6.44 -9.19 -3.31
N LYS A 36 6.47 -9.77 -2.11
CA LYS A 36 5.24 -10.15 -1.39
C LYS A 36 4.35 -8.95 -1.11
N LEU A 37 4.92 -7.82 -0.69
CA LEU A 37 4.16 -6.61 -0.38
C LEU A 37 3.51 -6.05 -1.65
N LYS A 38 4.26 -5.97 -2.76
CA LYS A 38 3.72 -5.55 -4.07
C LYS A 38 2.56 -6.43 -4.51
N ASN A 39 2.74 -7.76 -4.51
CA ASN A 39 1.69 -8.70 -4.88
C ASN A 39 0.44 -8.56 -3.98
N THR A 40 0.65 -8.27 -2.69
CA THR A 40 -0.44 -8.02 -1.74
C THR A 40 -1.20 -6.74 -2.08
N LEU A 41 -0.50 -5.65 -2.41
CA LEU A 41 -1.11 -4.39 -2.80
C LEU A 41 -1.95 -4.53 -4.08
N GLU A 42 -1.45 -5.28 -5.07
CA GLU A 42 -2.19 -5.59 -6.30
C GLU A 42 -3.48 -6.39 -6.01
N MET A 43 -3.41 -7.41 -5.15
CA MET A 43 -4.61 -8.15 -4.72
C MET A 43 -5.63 -7.24 -4.01
N ILE A 44 -5.15 -6.30 -3.19
CA ILE A 44 -6.02 -5.33 -2.51
C ILE A 44 -6.67 -4.39 -3.52
N GLN A 45 -5.95 -3.92 -4.54
CA GLN A 45 -6.52 -3.10 -5.62
C GLN A 45 -7.66 -3.82 -6.34
N MET A 46 -7.50 -5.11 -6.64
CA MET A 46 -8.59 -5.94 -7.18
C MET A 46 -9.78 -6.03 -6.21
N ALA A 47 -9.54 -6.27 -4.92
CA ALA A 47 -10.60 -6.35 -3.92
C ALA A 47 -11.35 -5.02 -3.73
N LEU A 48 -10.69 -3.88 -3.94
CA LEU A 48 -11.33 -2.56 -3.90
C LEU A 48 -12.37 -2.36 -5.01
N ALA A 49 -12.16 -2.96 -6.19
CA ALA A 49 -13.13 -2.93 -7.27
C ALA A 49 -14.46 -3.59 -6.85
N ASP A 50 -14.38 -4.73 -6.16
CA ASP A 50 -15.54 -5.43 -5.60
C ASP A 50 -16.16 -4.67 -4.41
N ALA A 51 -15.32 -4.06 -3.58
CA ALA A 51 -15.74 -3.29 -2.42
C ALA A 51 -16.55 -2.04 -2.79
N LYS A 52 -16.29 -1.42 -3.95
CA LYS A 52 -16.95 -0.19 -4.41
C LYS A 52 -18.48 -0.34 -4.47
N GLN A 53 -18.99 -1.51 -4.86
CA GLN A 53 -20.43 -1.77 -4.94
C GLN A 53 -21.05 -2.15 -3.60
N ARG A 54 -20.27 -2.78 -2.69
CA ARG A 54 -20.77 -3.34 -1.42
C ARG A 54 -20.65 -2.37 -0.24
N GLN A 55 -19.76 -1.38 -0.31
CA GLN A 55 -19.46 -0.46 0.79
C GLN A 55 -20.69 0.31 1.32
N THR A 56 -21.65 0.64 0.46
CA THR A 56 -22.84 1.41 0.84
C THR A 56 -23.78 0.60 1.75
N LYS A 57 -23.85 -0.72 1.56
CA LYS A 57 -24.81 -1.60 2.24
C LYS A 57 -24.21 -2.37 3.42
N GLU A 58 -22.90 -2.62 3.40
CA GLU A 58 -22.24 -3.49 4.38
C GLU A 58 -21.36 -2.71 5.37
N LYS A 59 -21.73 -2.74 6.66
CA LYS A 59 -20.93 -2.13 7.74
C LYS A 59 -19.54 -2.75 7.87
N ALA A 60 -19.43 -4.08 7.68
CA ALA A 60 -18.15 -4.78 7.70
C ALA A 60 -17.20 -4.29 6.60
N MET A 61 -17.72 -4.09 5.38
CA MET A 61 -16.94 -3.54 4.27
C MET A 61 -16.44 -2.13 4.55
N ARG A 62 -17.25 -1.27 5.19
CA ARG A 62 -16.79 0.06 5.62
C ARG A 62 -15.67 0.01 6.66
N LEU A 63 -15.78 -0.88 7.64
CA LEU A 63 -14.76 -1.03 8.67
C LEU A 63 -13.45 -1.57 8.07
N TRP A 64 -13.53 -2.55 7.17
CA TRP A 64 -12.38 -3.07 6.45
C TRP A 64 -11.67 -1.97 5.65
N LEU A 65 -12.42 -1.15 4.89
CA LEU A 65 -11.86 -0.03 4.11
C LEU A 65 -11.23 1.06 4.98
N LEU A 66 -11.79 1.33 6.17
CA LEU A 66 -11.20 2.27 7.12
C LEU A 66 -9.86 1.77 7.67
N ARG A 67 -9.78 0.49 8.04
CA ARG A 67 -8.53 -0.12 8.52
C ARG A 67 -7.47 -0.14 7.43
N LEU A 68 -7.86 -0.48 6.20
CA LEU A 68 -6.97 -0.46 5.06
C LEU A 68 -6.43 0.94 4.79
N LYS A 69 -7.28 1.97 4.88
CA LYS A 69 -6.86 3.37 4.76
C LYS A 69 -5.78 3.73 5.80
N ASN A 70 -5.99 3.39 7.07
CA ASN A 70 -5.02 3.72 8.12
C ASN A 70 -3.69 3.01 7.87
N TRP A 71 -3.73 1.73 7.53
CA TRP A 71 -2.52 0.98 7.18
C TRP A 71 -1.78 1.59 5.99
N CYS A 72 -2.50 2.11 4.97
CA CYS A 72 -1.87 2.76 3.83
C CYS A 72 -1.10 4.02 4.25
N TYR A 73 -1.59 4.80 5.21
CA TYR A 73 -0.84 5.93 5.74
C TYR A 73 0.41 5.50 6.52
N ASP A 74 0.28 4.51 7.40
CA ASP A 74 1.43 3.99 8.15
C ASP A 74 2.53 3.48 7.20
N ALA A 75 2.13 2.81 6.11
CA ALA A 75 3.05 2.33 5.08
C ALA A 75 3.69 3.49 4.29
N GLU A 76 2.92 4.53 3.99
CA GLU A 76 3.41 5.70 3.24
C GLU A 76 4.47 6.45 4.04
N ASP A 77 4.18 6.73 5.32
CA ASP A 77 5.09 7.38 6.25
C ASP A 77 6.40 6.58 6.39
N THR A 78 6.30 5.25 6.46
CA THR A 78 7.48 4.38 6.55
C THR A 78 8.34 4.46 5.28
N LEU A 79 7.72 4.43 4.09
CA LEU A 79 8.45 4.54 2.83
C LEU A 79 9.07 5.92 2.65
N ASP A 80 8.38 6.98 3.08
CA ASP A 80 8.93 8.34 3.09
C ASP A 80 10.18 8.46 3.98
N GLU A 81 10.19 7.78 5.14
CA GLU A 81 11.39 7.72 5.98
C GLU A 81 12.56 7.00 5.29
N PHE A 82 12.29 5.95 4.52
CA PHE A 82 13.33 5.25 3.77
C PHE A 82 13.89 6.13 2.65
N GLU A 83 13.02 6.78 1.87
CA GLU A 83 13.44 7.69 0.80
C GLU A 83 14.24 8.88 1.35
N ALA A 84 13.82 9.45 2.49
CA ALA A 84 14.55 10.52 3.15
C ALA A 84 15.95 10.10 3.66
N ARG A 85 16.15 8.82 4.01
CA ARG A 85 17.44 8.28 4.47
C ARG A 85 18.36 7.82 3.33
N ALA A 86 17.84 7.71 2.12
CA ALA A 86 18.61 7.32 0.92
C ALA A 86 19.34 8.51 0.25
N LEU A 87 19.04 9.75 0.65
CA LEU A 87 19.71 10.99 0.23
C LEU A 87 20.87 11.35 1.17
#